data_AF-A0A7X7EYW9-F1
#
_entry.id   AF-A0A7X7EYW9-F1
#
_cell.length_a   1.000
_cell.length_b   1.000
_cell.length_c   1.000
_cell.angle_alpha   90.00
_cell.angle_beta   90.00
_cell.angle_gamma   90.00
#
_symmetry.space_group_name_H-M   'P 1'
#
loop_
_entity.id
_entity.type
_entity.pdbx_description
1 polymer ?
#
loop_
_entity_poly.entity_id
_entity_poly.type
_entity_poly.pdbx_seq_one_letter_code
_entity_poly.pdbx_strand_id
1 'polypeptide(L)'
;MLAEAPREAVEVMAARESAGDGDEVIVVGRIGGSKSPWIDGRAAFPIVDRSVKACNEISGDRCPTPWDYCCQLDLLAKGTALIKLVDADGRALAFDARAIPGVTELAAVVVKGTAHRDEAGNLTITANRIYIQETP
;
A
#
# COMPACT_ATOMS: atom_id res chain seq x y z
N MET A 1 -11.37 1.75 10.89
CA MET A 1 -10.00 2.25 11.15
C MET A 1 -9.46 1.54 12.38
N LEU A 2 -8.16 1.30 12.44
CA LEU A 2 -7.50 0.88 13.69
C LEU A 2 -7.25 2.12 14.56
N ALA A 3 -7.27 1.94 15.89
CA ALA A 3 -7.06 3.03 16.83
C ALA A 3 -5.56 3.37 17.04
N GLU A 4 -4.67 2.40 16.83
CA GLU A 4 -3.22 2.54 16.99
C GLU A 4 -2.49 1.73 15.91
N ALA A 5 -1.25 2.11 15.62
CA ALA A 5 -0.39 1.39 14.68
C ALA A 5 -0.04 -0.01 15.25
N PRO A 6 -0.42 -1.12 14.58
CA PRO A 6 0.02 -2.45 14.96
C PRO A 6 1.55 -2.54 14.96
N ARG A 7 2.16 -2.94 16.08
CA ARG A 7 3.62 -3.08 16.19
C ARG A 7 4.18 -4.24 15.38
N GLU A 8 3.32 -5.14 14.92
CA GLU A 8 3.66 -6.39 14.22
C GLU A 8 3.61 -6.26 12.69
N ALA A 9 3.37 -5.06 12.17
CA ALA A 9 3.30 -4.84 10.72
C ALA A 9 4.65 -5.14 10.06
N VAL A 10 4.63 -5.99 9.03
CA VAL A 10 5.81 -6.26 8.19
C VAL A 10 5.84 -5.34 6.98
N GLU A 11 7.03 -5.08 6.45
CA GLU A 11 7.19 -4.31 5.21
C GLU A 11 6.67 -5.08 3.99
N VAL A 12 6.36 -4.35 2.91
CA VAL A 12 5.75 -4.94 1.69
C VAL A 12 6.64 -6.01 1.05
N MET A 13 7.95 -5.80 0.94
CA MET A 13 8.87 -6.79 0.36
C MET A 13 8.90 -8.07 1.20
N ALA A 14 8.98 -7.94 2.53
CA ALA A 14 8.95 -9.09 3.44
C ALA A 14 7.63 -9.85 3.31
N ALA A 15 6.49 -9.15 3.26
CA ALA A 15 5.18 -9.78 3.04
C ALA A 15 5.12 -10.53 1.71
N ARG A 16 5.67 -9.95 0.63
CA ARG A 16 5.70 -10.58 -0.70
C ARG A 16 6.59 -11.81 -0.75
N GLU A 17 7.62 -11.89 0.08
CA GLU A 17 8.50 -13.06 0.20
C GLU A 17 7.87 -14.17 1.05
N SER A 18 7.21 -13.83 2.16
CA SER A 18 6.79 -14.83 3.15
C SER A 18 5.30 -15.21 3.11
N ALA A 19 4.42 -14.34 2.63
CA ALA A 19 2.97 -14.58 2.67
C ALA A 19 2.52 -15.52 1.55
N GLY A 20 1.88 -16.61 1.94
CA GLY A 20 1.11 -17.49 1.08
C GLY A 20 -0.25 -16.91 0.71
N ASP A 21 -0.90 -17.54 -0.26
CA ASP A 21 -2.28 -17.24 -0.62
C ASP A 21 -3.22 -17.64 0.52
N GLY A 22 -4.11 -16.74 0.93
CA GLY A 22 -5.05 -16.94 2.04
C GLY A 22 -4.52 -16.59 3.43
N ASP A 23 -3.23 -16.24 3.58
CA ASP A 23 -2.65 -15.89 4.88
C ASP A 23 -3.23 -14.57 5.43
N GLU A 24 -3.42 -14.51 6.75
CA GLU A 24 -3.68 -13.23 7.43
C GLU A 24 -2.36 -12.48 7.61
N VAL A 25 -2.32 -11.23 7.13
CA VAL A 25 -1.13 -10.39 7.17
C VAL A 25 -1.43 -9.01 7.74
N ILE A 26 -0.43 -8.42 8.37
CA ILE A 26 -0.42 -7.00 8.75
C ILE A 26 0.77 -6.36 8.03
N VAL A 27 0.51 -5.43 7.12
CA VAL A 27 1.53 -4.87 6.22
C VAL A 27 1.57 -3.35 6.35
N VAL A 28 2.78 -2.79 6.33
CA VAL A 28 3.03 -1.35 6.29
C VAL A 28 3.69 -0.94 4.98
N GLY A 29 3.28 0.20 4.42
CA GLY A 29 3.85 0.77 3.21
C GLY A 29 3.36 2.20 2.96
N ARG A 30 3.82 2.83 1.88
CA ARG A 30 3.40 4.17 1.46
C ARG A 30 2.55 4.10 0.20
N ILE A 31 1.45 4.86 0.14
CA ILE A 31 0.60 4.90 -1.05
C ILE A 31 1.40 5.46 -2.24
N GLY A 32 1.43 4.73 -3.35
CA GLY A 32 2.22 5.10 -4.53
C GLY A 32 2.55 3.91 -5.42
N GLY A 33 3.53 4.08 -6.30
CA GLY A 33 4.00 3.07 -7.25
C GLY A 33 3.52 3.28 -8.69
N SER A 34 2.77 4.35 -8.93
CA SER A 34 2.45 4.83 -10.28
C SER A 34 2.13 6.32 -10.24
N LYS A 35 2.08 6.97 -11.41
CA LYS A 35 1.67 8.39 -11.50
C LYS A 35 0.27 8.63 -10.93
N SER A 36 -0.64 7.68 -11.12
CA SER A 36 -2.00 7.70 -10.57
C SER A 36 -2.25 6.39 -9.82
N PRO A 37 -1.99 6.34 -8.50
CA PRO A 37 -2.20 5.14 -7.69
C PRO A 37 -3.69 4.87 -7.41
N TRP A 38 -4.59 5.71 -7.92
CA TRP A 38 -6.01 5.66 -7.62
C TRP A 38 -6.79 4.79 -8.61
N ILE A 39 -7.70 3.97 -8.08
CA ILE A 39 -8.66 3.20 -8.87
C ILE A 39 -10.02 3.86 -8.71
N ASP A 40 -10.48 4.54 -9.75
CA ASP A 40 -11.72 5.33 -9.70
C ASP A 40 -12.91 4.48 -9.23
N GLY A 41 -13.65 5.01 -8.25
CA GLY A 41 -14.84 4.37 -7.68
C GLY A 41 -14.55 3.12 -6.83
N ARG A 42 -13.29 2.83 -6.50
CA ARG A 42 -12.89 1.71 -5.64
C ARG A 42 -11.99 2.18 -4.51
N ALA A 43 -12.20 1.58 -3.35
CA ALA A 43 -11.37 1.83 -2.18
C ALA A 43 -10.12 0.95 -2.27
N ALA A 44 -9.33 1.17 -3.31
CA ALA A 44 -8.18 0.36 -3.67
C ALA A 44 -7.06 1.22 -4.23
N PHE A 45 -5.83 0.89 -3.85
CA PHE A 45 -4.62 1.61 -4.21
C PHE A 45 -3.39 0.74 -3.95
N PRO A 46 -2.29 0.91 -4.70
CA PRO A 46 -1.03 0.29 -4.39
C PRO A 46 -0.34 0.96 -3.21
N ILE A 47 0.43 0.16 -2.47
CA ILE A 47 1.41 0.62 -1.49
C ILE A 47 2.79 0.11 -1.87
N VAL A 48 3.80 0.90 -1.55
CA VAL A 48 5.21 0.63 -1.80
C VAL A 48 5.95 0.49 -0.47
N ASP A 49 6.86 -0.47 -0.43
CA ASP A 49 7.76 -0.73 0.69
C ASP A 49 8.50 0.54 1.13
N ARG A 50 8.63 0.78 2.43
CA ARG A 50 9.22 2.02 2.95
C ARG A 50 10.72 2.12 2.71
N SER A 51 11.40 1.00 2.45
CA SER A 51 12.82 0.99 2.07
C SER A 51 13.08 1.55 0.66
N VAL A 52 12.06 1.58 -0.21
CA VAL A 52 12.17 2.20 -1.54
C VAL A 52 12.09 3.70 -1.39
N LYS A 53 13.18 4.40 -1.73
CA LYS A 53 13.23 5.86 -1.66
C LYS A 53 12.34 6.50 -2.71
N ALA A 54 11.43 7.37 -2.28
CA ALA A 54 10.67 8.25 -3.14
C ALA A 54 11.59 9.34 -3.70
N CYS A 55 11.24 9.90 -4.86
CA CYS A 55 12.10 10.87 -5.55
C CYS A 55 12.42 12.09 -4.65
N ASN A 56 11.46 12.57 -3.85
CA ASN A 56 11.63 13.70 -2.94
C ASN A 56 12.56 13.42 -1.74
N GLU A 57 12.94 12.16 -1.51
CA GLU A 57 13.92 11.77 -0.50
C GLU A 57 15.35 11.77 -1.06
N ILE A 58 15.51 12.03 -2.36
CA ILE A 58 16.79 12.21 -3.05
C ILE A 58 17.16 13.69 -3.02
N SER A 59 18.32 13.99 -2.45
CA SER A 59 18.78 15.38 -2.30
C SER A 59 18.87 16.10 -3.66
N GLY A 60 18.18 17.23 -3.77
CA GLY A 60 18.17 18.07 -4.98
C GLY A 60 17.13 17.68 -6.04
N ASP A 61 16.39 16.59 -5.84
CA ASP A 61 15.33 16.16 -6.74
C ASP A 61 14.09 17.08 -6.61
N ARG A 62 13.43 17.36 -7.74
CA ARG A 62 12.22 18.20 -7.84
C ARG A 62 11.08 17.50 -8.58
N CYS A 63 11.06 16.17 -8.52
CA CYS A 63 10.08 15.36 -9.20
C CYS A 63 8.66 15.80 -8.82
N PRO A 64 7.78 16.05 -9.81
CA PRO A 64 6.40 16.45 -9.55
C PRO A 64 5.52 15.31 -9.03
N THR A 65 5.99 14.06 -9.17
CA THR A 65 5.25 12.83 -8.82
C THR A 65 6.11 11.87 -7.99
N PRO A 66 6.66 12.29 -6.83
CA PRO A 66 7.63 11.48 -6.07
C PRO A 66 7.09 10.11 -5.61
N TRP A 67 5.76 9.97 -5.52
CA TRP A 67 5.07 8.72 -5.22
C TRP A 67 5.06 7.70 -6.35
N ASP A 68 5.48 8.04 -7.56
CA ASP A 68 5.53 7.07 -8.67
C ASP A 68 6.78 6.19 -8.65
N TYR A 69 7.78 6.55 -7.82
CA TYR A 69 9.05 5.85 -7.64
C TYR A 69 9.78 5.56 -8.97
N CYS A 70 9.61 6.41 -9.99
CA CYS A 70 10.27 6.22 -11.28
C CYS A 70 11.81 6.22 -11.21
N CYS A 71 12.38 6.72 -10.11
CA CYS A 71 13.81 6.67 -9.81
C CYS A 71 14.30 5.33 -9.20
N GLN A 72 13.42 4.37 -8.91
CA GLN A 72 13.72 3.10 -8.23
C GLN A 72 12.98 1.89 -8.84
N LEU A 73 12.86 1.83 -10.18
CA LEU A 73 12.04 0.81 -10.87
C LEU A 73 12.37 -0.65 -10.50
N ASP A 74 13.65 -0.98 -10.30
CA ASP A 74 14.10 -2.32 -9.94
C ASP A 74 13.56 -2.78 -8.57
N LEU A 75 13.46 -1.84 -7.62
CA LEU A 75 12.92 -2.10 -6.29
C LEU A 75 11.39 -2.03 -6.30
N LEU A 76 10.81 -1.12 -7.10
CA LEU A 76 9.37 -0.93 -7.18
C LEU A 76 8.64 -2.22 -7.58
N ALA A 77 9.17 -2.97 -8.56
CA ALA A 77 8.59 -4.24 -9.00
C ALA A 77 8.54 -5.31 -7.89
N LYS A 78 9.44 -5.24 -6.91
CA LYS A 78 9.53 -6.20 -5.79
C LYS A 78 8.83 -5.70 -4.53
N GLY A 79 8.72 -4.38 -4.37
CA GLY A 79 8.22 -3.73 -3.16
C GLY A 79 6.81 -3.17 -3.29
N THR A 80 5.99 -3.65 -4.22
CA THR A 80 4.61 -3.15 -4.40
C THR A 80 3.58 -4.23 -4.03
N ALA A 81 2.53 -3.82 -3.32
CA ALA A 81 1.32 -4.61 -3.10
C ALA A 81 0.07 -3.79 -3.44
N LEU A 82 -0.96 -4.44 -3.96
CA LEU A 82 -2.27 -3.81 -4.17
C LEU A 82 -3.15 -3.97 -2.93
N ILE A 83 -3.66 -2.88 -2.40
CA ILE A 83 -4.63 -2.90 -1.31
C ILE A 83 -6.04 -2.77 -1.88
N LYS A 84 -6.95 -3.63 -1.41
CA LYS A 84 -8.39 -3.54 -1.67
C LYS A 84 -9.12 -3.51 -0.33
N LEU A 85 -9.77 -2.41 0.01
CA LEU A 85 -10.58 -2.35 1.23
C LEU A 85 -11.89 -3.10 1.02
N VAL A 86 -12.24 -3.94 1.99
CA VAL A 86 -13.44 -4.79 1.97
C VAL A 86 -14.33 -4.56 3.20
N ASP A 87 -15.62 -4.83 3.04
CA ASP A 87 -16.58 -4.86 4.14
C ASP A 87 -16.45 -6.14 5.00
N ALA A 88 -17.34 -6.29 5.99
CA ALA A 88 -17.34 -7.44 6.90
C ALA A 88 -17.61 -8.77 6.19
N ASP A 89 -18.25 -8.75 5.02
CA ASP A 89 -18.56 -9.92 4.20
C ASP A 89 -17.48 -10.18 3.14
N GLY A 90 -16.37 -9.43 3.17
CA GLY A 90 -15.27 -9.54 2.22
C GLY A 90 -15.56 -8.89 0.86
N ARG A 91 -16.63 -8.10 0.71
CA ARG A 91 -16.94 -7.41 -0.55
C ARG A 91 -16.15 -6.12 -0.67
N ALA A 92 -15.59 -5.88 -1.86
CA ALA A 92 -14.84 -4.66 -2.14
C ALA A 92 -15.73 -3.40 -1.99
N LEU A 93 -15.21 -2.40 -1.29
CA LEU A 93 -15.91 -1.14 -1.08
C LEU A 93 -15.96 -0.31 -2.38
N ALA A 94 -17.16 0.15 -2.72
CA ALA A 94 -17.48 0.80 -3.99
C ALA A 94 -17.51 2.34 -3.88
N PHE A 95 -16.45 2.93 -3.35
CA PHE A 95 -16.24 4.37 -3.32
C PHE A 95 -14.75 4.66 -3.53
N ASP A 96 -14.41 5.87 -3.95
CA ASP A 96 -13.02 6.24 -4.21
C ASP A 96 -12.17 6.30 -2.92
N ALA A 97 -11.00 5.67 -2.91
CA ALA A 97 -10.11 5.68 -1.75
C ALA A 97 -9.76 7.09 -1.24
N ARG A 98 -9.70 8.09 -2.13
CA ARG A 98 -9.42 9.49 -1.79
C ARG A 98 -10.52 10.14 -0.95
N ALA A 99 -11.70 9.52 -0.84
CA ALA A 99 -12.75 9.95 0.07
C ALA A 99 -12.44 9.65 1.55
N ILE A 100 -11.41 8.83 1.83
CA ILE A 100 -10.97 8.50 3.19
C ILE A 100 -10.03 9.62 3.68
N PRO A 101 -10.33 10.27 4.83
CA PRO A 101 -9.45 11.30 5.38
C PRO A 101 -8.03 10.77 5.61
N GLY A 102 -7.02 11.51 5.14
CA GLY A 102 -5.60 11.16 5.27
C GLY A 102 -5.07 10.20 4.19
N VAL A 103 -5.92 9.69 3.30
CA VAL A 103 -5.48 8.91 2.13
C VAL A 103 -5.03 9.86 1.03
N THR A 104 -3.71 10.05 0.95
CA THR A 104 -3.03 10.84 -0.09
C THR A 104 -1.79 10.08 -0.57
N GLU A 105 -1.18 10.55 -1.66
CA GLU A 105 0.11 10.04 -2.12
C GLU A 105 1.18 10.14 -1.03
N LEU A 106 2.09 9.16 -0.99
CA LEU A 106 3.13 8.96 0.04
C LEU A 106 2.64 8.76 1.47
N ALA A 107 1.33 8.85 1.75
CA ALA A 107 0.80 8.56 3.08
C ALA A 107 1.20 7.15 3.50
N ALA A 108 1.78 7.02 4.70
CA ALA A 108 2.11 5.72 5.26
C ALA A 108 0.85 5.07 5.84
N VAL A 109 0.59 3.83 5.47
CA VAL A 109 -0.58 3.08 5.94
C VAL A 109 -0.16 1.74 6.49
N VAL A 110 -0.88 1.29 7.52
CA VAL A 110 -0.83 -0.09 8.01
C VAL A 110 -2.17 -0.74 7.70
N VAL A 111 -2.14 -1.88 7.03
CA VAL A 111 -3.33 -2.64 6.65
C VAL A 111 -3.29 -4.01 7.31
N LYS A 112 -4.45 -4.48 7.76
CA LYS A 112 -4.64 -5.89 8.14
C LYS A 112 -5.67 -6.50 7.21
N GLY A 113 -5.35 -7.70 6.71
CA GLY A 113 -6.19 -8.37 5.74
C GLY A 113 -5.67 -9.74 5.33
N THR A 114 -6.29 -10.27 4.28
CA THR A 114 -5.91 -11.56 3.68
C THR A 114 -5.03 -11.32 2.47
N ALA A 115 -3.90 -12.04 2.38
CA ALA A 115 -3.00 -12.03 1.25
C ALA A 115 -3.54 -12.89 0.10
N HIS A 116 -3.38 -12.38 -1.12
CA HIS A 116 -3.71 -13.08 -2.37
C HIS A 116 -2.50 -13.01 -3.30
N ARG A 117 -2.09 -14.17 -3.83
CA ARG A 117 -0.95 -14.30 -4.75
C ARG A 117 -1.43 -14.67 -6.14
N ASP A 118 -0.98 -13.93 -7.15
CA ASP A 118 -1.21 -14.31 -8.54
C ASP A 118 -0.03 -15.13 -9.10
N GLU A 119 -0.20 -15.66 -10.33
CA GLU A 119 0.81 -16.46 -11.01
C GLU A 119 2.12 -15.69 -11.28
N ALA A 120 2.06 -14.36 -11.35
CA ALA A 120 3.22 -13.49 -11.50
C ALA A 120 3.89 -13.16 -10.15
N GLY A 121 3.36 -13.68 -9.04
CA GLY A 121 3.85 -13.46 -7.69
C GLY A 121 3.52 -12.08 -7.14
N ASN A 122 2.60 -11.32 -7.74
CA ASN A 122 2.12 -10.07 -7.17
C ASN A 122 1.35 -10.35 -5.88
N LEU A 123 1.38 -9.38 -4.97
CA LEU A 123 0.66 -9.44 -3.71
C LEU A 123 -0.54 -8.49 -3.77
N THR A 124 -1.73 -9.03 -3.58
CA THR A 124 -2.93 -8.23 -3.28
C THR A 124 -3.37 -8.50 -1.86
N ILE A 125 -3.78 -7.48 -1.12
CA ILE A 125 -4.33 -7.64 0.24
C ILE A 125 -5.78 -7.16 0.22
N THR A 126 -6.72 -8.06 0.53
CA THR A 126 -8.09 -7.67 0.86
C THR A 126 -8.14 -7.27 2.33
N ALA A 127 -8.08 -5.96 2.57
CA ALA A 127 -7.93 -5.38 3.90
C ALA A 127 -9.28 -5.01 4.50
N ASN A 128 -9.57 -5.54 5.69
CA ASN A 128 -10.75 -5.21 6.48
C ASN A 128 -10.45 -4.16 7.57
N ARG A 129 -9.18 -3.78 7.70
CA ARG A 129 -8.68 -2.77 8.64
C ARG A 129 -7.55 -1.98 7.97
N ILE A 130 -7.61 -0.67 8.15
CA ILE A 130 -6.58 0.28 7.74
C ILE A 130 -6.33 1.28 8.87
N TYR A 131 -5.07 1.62 9.05
CA TYR A 131 -4.55 2.70 9.86
C TYR A 131 -3.76 3.63 8.93
N ILE A 132 -3.99 4.93 9.04
CA ILE A 132 -3.21 5.94 8.32
C ILE A 132 -2.28 6.55 9.35
N GLN A 133 -0.97 6.44 9.13
CA GLN A 133 0.01 7.06 10.01
C GLN A 133 -0.05 8.58 9.78
N GLU A 134 -0.40 9.32 10.83
CA GLU A 134 -0.27 10.77 10.81
C GLU A 134 1.18 11.12 10.50
N THR A 135 1.38 11.98 9.50
CA THR A 135 2.69 12.54 9.23
C THR A 135 2.87 13.71 10.21
N PRO A 136 3.97 13.77 11.00
CA PRO A 136 4.25 14.90 11.87
C PRO A 136 4.32 16.23 11.13
#